data_AF-A0A928DW44-F1
#
_entry.id   AF-A0A928DW44-F1
#
_cell.length_a   1.000
_cell.length_b   1.000
_cell.length_c   1.000
_cell.angle_alpha   90.00
_cell.angle_beta   90.00
_cell.angle_gamma   90.00
#
_symmetry.space_group_name_H-M   'P 1'
#
loop_
_entity.id
_entity.type
_entity.pdbx_description
1 polymer ?
#
loop_
_entity_poly.entity_id
_entity_poly.type
_entity_poly.pdbx_seq_one_letter_code
_entity_poly.pdbx_strand_id
1 'polypeptide(L)'
;MAELTLHGVKYRFRWCPAGTFKMGSRMTEKGRSLDEKQMETVIPHGFWILETEVTLEMFASFVEAAKYVTDAERDGQGGYRVDVESGHILGLDPAANWRFVGYRQSKDFPVTNVTWYDARKFVEWIHSEISTHEDPADSKRQVLLPTETQWEYACRAGTDTTYSMGDRIMNLGGFANIREMNQNKALMKSDLFKRNPWSLPYGLPFKYAAPVGSLAPNAWGIFDTHGNVWEWCADGYADYENSVLPTQDAGQLEKWIGRIGPDVKNLKVMRGGGWNTNFADARSAARGSNMPSRRFVDLGFRFIILPMENESASEDEVEEDDGPSAADMLFGGDEDEDSEEESDEESEEEEAEEDFGFGGDSDDEEDLEEEDSEEESEEEESEEDSEEDSGFGDDSDEEDESEEELEDDSEDDSEESTEEEDSFF
;
A
#
# COMPACT_ATOMS: atom_id res chain seq x y z
N MET A 1 -5.70 17.96 -7.27
CA MET A 1 -4.39 18.11 -6.61
C MET A 1 -4.54 19.22 -5.59
N ALA A 2 -4.00 19.03 -4.38
CA ALA A 2 -3.77 20.09 -3.41
C ALA A 2 -2.27 20.17 -3.09
N GLU A 3 -1.79 21.31 -2.61
CA GLU A 3 -0.42 21.48 -2.12
C GLU A 3 -0.45 22.16 -0.75
N LEU A 4 0.36 21.64 0.17
CA LEU A 4 0.65 22.19 1.48
C LEU A 4 2.16 22.46 1.55
N THR A 5 2.58 23.53 2.24
CA THR A 5 4.01 23.79 2.49
C THR A 5 4.23 23.98 3.99
N LEU A 6 5.02 23.12 4.61
CA LEU A 6 5.42 23.20 6.02
C LEU A 6 6.95 23.30 6.09
N HIS A 7 7.49 24.23 6.89
CA HIS A 7 8.94 24.46 7.04
C HIS A 7 9.72 24.64 5.72
N GLY A 8 9.04 25.07 4.65
CA GLY A 8 9.59 25.22 3.30
C GLY A 8 9.53 23.97 2.42
N VAL A 9 9.16 22.81 2.98
CA VAL A 9 8.97 21.55 2.23
C VAL A 9 7.54 21.45 1.69
N LYS A 10 7.42 21.03 0.42
CA LYS A 10 6.14 20.90 -0.29
C LYS A 10 5.58 19.48 -0.19
N TYR A 11 4.30 19.39 0.15
CA TYR A 11 3.51 18.16 0.20
C TYR A 11 2.38 18.26 -0.81
N ARG A 12 2.33 17.36 -1.80
CA ARG A 12 1.31 17.36 -2.86
C ARG A 12 0.37 16.17 -2.72
N PHE A 13 -0.93 16.44 -2.78
CA PHE A 13 -1.97 15.46 -2.49
C PHE A 13 -2.90 15.22 -3.68
N ARG A 14 -3.34 13.97 -3.82
CA ARG A 14 -4.41 13.54 -4.73
C ARG A 14 -5.69 13.28 -3.95
N TRP A 15 -6.82 13.46 -4.63
CA TRP A 15 -8.14 13.25 -4.06
C TRP A 15 -8.65 11.88 -4.49
N CYS A 16 -8.88 11.02 -3.51
CA CYS A 16 -9.63 9.78 -3.67
C CYS A 16 -11.10 10.12 -3.39
N PRO A 17 -12.05 9.92 -4.33
CA PRO A 17 -13.46 10.20 -4.09
C PRO A 17 -14.08 9.21 -3.09
N ALA A 18 -15.32 9.48 -2.68
CA ALA A 18 -16.16 8.45 -2.06
C ALA A 18 -16.64 7.45 -3.13
N GLY A 19 -16.92 6.21 -2.73
CA GLY A 19 -17.47 5.18 -3.63
C GLY A 19 -17.16 3.75 -3.19
N THR A 20 -17.60 2.78 -4.00
CA THR A 20 -17.45 1.35 -3.72
C THR A 20 -16.40 0.72 -4.65
N PHE A 21 -15.65 -0.26 -4.16
CA PHE A 21 -14.70 -1.04 -4.97
C PHE A 21 -14.61 -2.49 -4.50
N LYS A 22 -13.86 -3.32 -5.26
CA LYS A 22 -13.51 -4.68 -4.87
C LYS A 22 -12.10 -4.69 -4.27
N MET A 23 -12.03 -4.85 -2.96
CA MET A 23 -10.78 -5.05 -2.21
C MET A 23 -10.35 -6.52 -2.30
N GLY A 24 -9.06 -6.82 -2.30
CA GLY A 24 -8.53 -8.18 -2.45
C GLY A 24 -8.54 -8.71 -3.90
N SER A 25 -7.94 -9.89 -4.10
CA SER A 25 -7.64 -10.45 -5.43
C SER A 25 -8.66 -11.49 -5.89
N ARG A 26 -8.93 -11.49 -7.21
CA ARG A 26 -9.82 -12.47 -7.87
C ARG A 26 -9.25 -13.89 -7.68
N MET A 27 -10.11 -14.91 -7.55
CA MET A 27 -9.66 -16.29 -7.33
C MET A 27 -8.73 -16.82 -8.44
N THR A 28 -8.84 -16.28 -9.67
CA THR A 28 -8.00 -16.61 -10.83
C THR A 28 -6.74 -15.73 -10.98
N GLU A 29 -6.47 -14.83 -10.04
CA GLU A 29 -5.34 -13.92 -10.08
C GLU A 29 -4.01 -14.64 -9.79
N LYS A 30 -3.04 -14.50 -10.70
CA LYS A 30 -1.73 -15.16 -10.54
C LYS A 30 -0.91 -14.51 -9.45
N GLY A 31 -0.42 -15.31 -8.51
CA GLY A 31 0.35 -14.85 -7.36
C GLY A 31 -0.49 -14.39 -6.17
N ARG A 32 -1.81 -14.61 -6.19
CA ARG A 32 -2.73 -14.39 -5.07
C ARG A 32 -2.36 -15.22 -3.83
N SER A 33 -2.35 -14.58 -2.66
CA SER A 33 -2.28 -15.21 -1.34
C SER A 33 -3.67 -15.59 -0.82
N LEU A 34 -3.77 -16.50 0.17
CA LEU A 34 -5.06 -17.00 0.64
C LEU A 34 -5.91 -15.92 1.35
N ASP A 35 -5.27 -15.07 2.14
CA ASP A 35 -5.84 -13.99 2.94
C ASP A 35 -6.35 -12.80 2.11
N GLU A 36 -5.94 -12.70 0.84
CA GLU A 36 -6.41 -11.68 -0.11
C GLU A 36 -7.80 -12.01 -0.69
N LYS A 37 -8.78 -12.42 0.11
CA LYS A 37 -10.10 -12.79 -0.41
C LYS A 37 -10.81 -11.55 -0.99
N GLN A 38 -11.24 -11.61 -2.25
CA GLN A 38 -11.95 -10.48 -2.84
C GLN A 38 -13.30 -10.25 -2.17
N MET A 39 -13.56 -9.00 -1.77
CA MET A 39 -14.79 -8.55 -1.13
C MET A 39 -15.19 -7.15 -1.64
N GLU A 40 -16.48 -6.83 -1.55
CA GLU A 40 -16.98 -5.49 -1.86
C GLU A 40 -16.78 -4.56 -0.66
N THR A 41 -16.32 -3.33 -0.89
CA THR A 41 -15.92 -2.41 0.19
C THR A 41 -16.22 -0.97 -0.17
N VAL A 42 -16.76 -0.23 0.80
CA VAL A 42 -17.23 1.16 0.62
C VAL A 42 -16.26 2.14 1.28
N ILE A 43 -15.94 3.20 0.54
CA ILE A 43 -15.28 4.42 1.00
C ILE A 43 -16.38 5.47 1.16
N PRO A 44 -17.00 5.63 2.35
CA PRO A 44 -18.12 6.57 2.54
C PRO A 44 -17.72 8.03 2.35
N HIS A 45 -16.46 8.39 2.64
CA HIS A 45 -15.95 9.75 2.52
C HIS A 45 -14.66 9.78 1.71
N GLY A 46 -14.59 10.70 0.74
CA GLY A 46 -13.37 10.91 -0.02
C GLY A 46 -12.25 11.48 0.87
N PHE A 47 -11.00 11.22 0.49
CA PHE A 47 -9.83 11.58 1.29
C PHE A 47 -8.68 12.09 0.42
N TRP A 48 -7.80 12.90 1.01
CA TRP A 48 -6.56 13.31 0.38
C TRP A 48 -5.46 12.31 0.73
N ILE A 49 -4.69 11.86 -0.26
CA ILE A 49 -3.51 11.01 -0.07
C ILE A 49 -2.26 11.68 -0.64
N LEU A 50 -1.13 11.56 0.04
CA LEU A 50 0.16 12.05 -0.46
C LEU A 50 0.44 11.36 -1.81
N GLU A 51 0.78 12.15 -2.84
CA GLU A 51 0.89 11.60 -4.20
C GLU A 51 2.05 10.61 -4.36
N THR A 52 3.04 10.70 -3.46
CA THR A 52 4.20 9.81 -3.33
C THR A 52 4.26 9.22 -1.91
N GLU A 53 5.24 8.37 -1.68
CA GLU A 53 5.79 8.08 -0.35
C GLU A 53 6.36 9.35 0.30
N VAL A 54 6.53 9.33 1.62
CA VAL A 54 7.22 10.41 2.36
C VAL A 54 8.70 10.42 1.96
N THR A 55 9.20 11.58 1.55
CA THR A 55 10.59 11.72 1.08
C THR A 55 11.58 11.96 2.22
N LEU A 56 12.87 11.77 1.94
CA LEU A 56 13.95 12.16 2.85
C LEU A 56 13.93 13.66 3.21
N GLU A 57 13.50 14.55 2.30
CA GLU A 57 13.33 15.99 2.58
C GLU A 57 12.21 16.23 3.61
N MET A 58 11.06 15.58 3.42
CA MET A 58 9.93 15.66 4.34
C MET A 58 10.29 15.11 5.73
N PHE A 59 10.93 13.94 5.78
CA PHE A 59 11.31 13.31 7.05
C PHE A 59 12.47 14.05 7.74
N ALA A 60 13.40 14.64 6.99
CA ALA A 60 14.42 15.52 7.55
C ALA A 60 13.81 16.77 8.20
N SER A 61 12.79 17.37 7.58
CA SER A 61 12.06 18.50 8.18
C SER A 61 11.38 18.12 9.50
N PHE A 62 10.77 16.94 9.58
CA PHE A 62 10.21 16.41 10.84
C PHE A 62 11.28 16.26 11.92
N VAL A 63 12.39 15.58 11.60
CA VAL A 63 13.49 15.34 12.54
C VAL A 63 14.14 16.65 12.99
N GLU A 64 14.30 17.63 12.09
CA GLU A 64 14.84 18.94 12.46
C GLU A 64 13.85 19.78 13.28
N ALA A 65 12.55 19.83 12.94
CA ALA A 65 11.57 20.63 13.67
C ALA A 65 11.27 20.03 15.06
N ALA A 66 10.92 18.75 15.12
CA ALA A 66 10.52 18.05 16.35
C ALA A 66 11.69 17.55 17.21
N LYS A 67 12.94 17.68 16.72
CA LYS A 67 14.16 17.09 17.33
C LYS A 67 14.01 15.58 17.59
N TYR A 68 13.37 14.89 16.65
CA TYR A 68 13.05 13.47 16.74
C TYR A 68 14.29 12.58 16.57
N VAL A 69 14.26 11.40 17.19
CA VAL A 69 15.31 10.36 17.10
C VAL A 69 14.59 9.04 16.84
N THR A 70 14.82 8.44 15.67
CA THR A 70 14.03 7.27 15.24
C THR A 70 14.30 6.06 16.12
N ASP A 71 13.41 5.06 16.06
CA ASP A 71 13.61 3.78 16.73
C ASP A 71 14.96 3.14 16.36
N ALA A 72 15.38 3.25 15.11
CA ALA A 72 16.67 2.77 14.60
C ALA A 72 17.88 3.51 15.21
N GLU A 73 17.76 4.82 15.44
CA GLU A 73 18.80 5.63 16.10
C GLU A 73 18.79 5.41 17.63
N ARG A 74 17.63 5.11 18.21
CA ARG A 74 17.38 5.09 19.66
C ARG A 74 17.64 3.74 20.33
N ASP A 75 17.47 2.63 19.61
CA ASP A 75 17.75 1.29 20.15
C ASP A 75 19.19 0.80 19.92
N GLY A 76 19.98 1.56 19.16
CA GLY A 76 21.40 1.26 18.88
C GLY A 76 21.65 0.09 17.91
N GLN A 77 20.61 -0.59 17.43
CA GLN A 77 20.73 -1.67 16.43
C GLN A 77 20.79 -1.12 15.00
N GLY A 78 20.40 0.15 14.79
CA GLY A 78 20.46 0.79 13.47
C GLY A 78 19.44 0.23 12.47
N GLY A 79 19.86 0.05 11.22
CA GLY A 79 18.97 -0.27 10.11
C GLY A 79 19.56 -1.31 9.17
N TYR A 80 18.76 -1.75 8.18
CA TYR A 80 19.28 -2.59 7.10
C TYR A 80 20.03 -1.71 6.10
N ARG A 81 21.11 -2.22 5.51
CA ARG A 81 21.86 -1.52 4.47
C ARG A 81 22.07 -2.41 3.26
N VAL A 82 22.25 -1.81 2.10
CA VAL A 82 22.63 -2.54 0.88
C VAL A 82 24.15 -2.49 0.72
N ASP A 83 24.77 -3.63 0.50
CA ASP A 83 26.11 -3.67 -0.07
C ASP A 83 26.05 -3.27 -1.56
N VAL A 84 26.82 -2.24 -1.93
CA VAL A 84 26.85 -1.73 -3.30
C VAL A 84 27.57 -2.70 -4.25
N GLU A 85 28.52 -3.48 -3.76
CA GLU A 85 29.33 -4.40 -4.57
C GLU A 85 28.53 -5.65 -4.97
N SER A 86 28.09 -6.47 -4.01
CA SER A 86 27.22 -7.63 -4.29
C SER A 86 25.81 -7.22 -4.72
N GLY A 87 25.30 -6.09 -4.24
CA GLY A 87 23.90 -5.70 -4.39
C GLY A 87 22.95 -6.33 -3.36
N HIS A 88 23.45 -7.11 -2.39
CA HIS A 88 22.62 -7.75 -1.37
C HIS A 88 22.23 -6.79 -0.24
N ILE A 89 21.04 -7.00 0.34
CA ILE A 89 20.66 -6.42 1.62
C ILE A 89 21.43 -7.15 2.72
N LEU A 90 22.25 -6.41 3.47
CA LEU A 90 22.88 -6.84 4.70
C LEU A 90 21.91 -6.65 5.87
N GLY A 91 22.15 -7.39 6.97
CA GLY A 91 21.36 -7.27 8.20
C GLY A 91 21.50 -5.92 8.90
N LEU A 92 21.01 -5.86 10.15
CA LEU A 92 21.07 -4.66 10.99
C LEU A 92 22.53 -4.21 11.20
N ASP A 93 22.81 -2.97 10.81
CA ASP A 93 24.06 -2.25 11.05
C ASP A 93 23.76 -1.02 11.92
N PRO A 94 24.36 -0.87 13.12
CA PRO A 94 24.24 0.32 13.96
C PRO A 94 24.57 1.65 13.27
N ALA A 95 25.41 1.65 12.22
CA ALA A 95 25.69 2.86 11.44
C ALA A 95 24.59 3.20 10.40
N ALA A 96 23.74 2.24 10.05
CA ALA A 96 22.63 2.42 9.11
C ALA A 96 21.37 2.93 9.82
N ASN A 97 20.59 3.73 9.11
CA ASN A 97 19.34 4.35 9.58
C ASN A 97 18.62 4.96 8.37
N TRP A 98 17.72 5.91 8.59
CA TRP A 98 16.97 6.59 7.53
C TRP A 98 17.83 7.55 6.66
N ARG A 99 19.00 8.00 7.16
CA ARG A 99 19.96 8.81 6.39
C ARG A 99 21.04 8.01 5.67
N PHE A 100 21.27 6.76 6.08
CA PHE A 100 22.31 5.90 5.51
C PHE A 100 21.80 4.47 5.30
N VAL A 101 21.66 4.11 4.03
CA VAL A 101 21.11 2.84 3.54
C VAL A 101 22.14 2.00 2.78
N GLY A 102 23.42 2.37 2.83
CA GLY A 102 24.52 1.76 2.06
C GLY A 102 24.76 2.37 0.67
N TYR A 103 23.75 3.01 0.04
CA TYR A 103 23.90 3.72 -1.23
C TYR A 103 23.50 5.20 -1.11
N ARG A 104 23.94 6.02 -2.08
CA ARG A 104 23.65 7.46 -2.11
C ARG A 104 22.23 7.75 -2.60
N GLN A 105 21.45 8.43 -1.77
CA GLN A 105 20.12 8.95 -2.10
C GLN A 105 20.16 10.47 -2.35
N SER A 106 19.19 11.02 -3.08
CA SER A 106 18.86 12.46 -3.06
C SER A 106 17.72 12.70 -2.07
N LYS A 107 17.46 13.97 -1.74
CA LYS A 107 16.39 14.40 -0.83
C LYS A 107 14.98 13.91 -1.25
N ASP A 108 14.83 13.56 -2.52
CA ASP A 108 13.57 13.18 -3.18
C ASP A 108 13.38 11.65 -3.23
N PHE A 109 14.26 10.85 -2.61
CA PHE A 109 14.03 9.42 -2.39
C PHE A 109 13.01 9.19 -1.26
N PRO A 110 12.30 8.05 -1.26
CA PRO A 110 11.45 7.66 -0.12
C PRO A 110 12.30 7.48 1.14
N VAL A 111 11.73 7.82 2.30
CA VAL A 111 12.34 7.49 3.59
C VAL A 111 12.16 6.00 3.88
N THR A 112 13.27 5.33 4.22
CA THR A 112 13.32 3.91 4.58
C THR A 112 14.03 3.72 5.93
N ASN A 113 14.16 2.48 6.43
CA ASN A 113 14.67 2.20 7.78
C ASN A 113 13.88 2.90 8.90
N VAL A 114 12.58 3.15 8.67
CA VAL A 114 11.62 3.71 9.63
C VAL A 114 10.66 2.62 10.10
N THR A 115 10.34 2.63 11.39
CA THR A 115 9.35 1.74 12.00
C THR A 115 7.94 2.25 11.80
N TRP A 116 6.94 1.43 12.15
CA TRP A 116 5.54 1.88 12.19
C TRP A 116 5.34 2.99 13.23
N TYR A 117 6.12 2.99 14.32
CA TYR A 117 6.09 4.03 15.33
C TYR A 117 6.75 5.34 14.85
N ASP A 118 7.86 5.28 14.12
CA ASP A 118 8.47 6.44 13.46
C ASP A 118 7.47 7.10 12.49
N ALA A 119 6.81 6.29 11.66
CA ALA A 119 5.80 6.73 10.69
C ALA A 119 4.58 7.37 11.40
N ARG A 120 4.11 6.79 12.50
CA ARG A 120 3.07 7.38 13.36
C ARG A 120 3.49 8.72 13.96
N LYS A 121 4.73 8.86 14.43
CA LYS A 121 5.22 10.12 15.04
C LYS A 121 5.40 11.24 14.01
N PHE A 122 5.80 10.90 12.79
CA PHE A 122 5.77 11.83 11.67
C PHE A 122 4.35 12.33 11.38
N VAL A 123 3.36 11.43 11.31
CA VAL A 123 1.95 11.76 11.04
C VAL A 123 1.34 12.61 12.16
N GLU A 124 1.60 12.28 13.42
CA GLU A 124 1.17 13.05 14.59
C GLU A 124 1.79 14.47 14.59
N TRP A 125 3.04 14.61 14.14
CA TRP A 125 3.67 15.92 13.93
C TRP A 125 2.97 16.73 12.83
N ILE A 126 2.76 16.16 11.63
CA ILE A 126 2.04 16.86 10.54
C ILE A 126 0.64 17.31 10.99
N HIS A 127 -0.07 16.49 11.78
CA HIS A 127 -1.36 16.88 12.35
C HIS A 127 -1.25 18.11 13.25
N SER A 128 -0.22 18.19 14.11
CA SER A 128 0.01 19.34 14.98
C SER A 128 0.42 20.62 14.22
N GLU A 129 1.21 20.49 13.15
CA GLU A 129 1.62 21.60 12.29
C GLU A 129 0.44 22.18 11.50
N ILE A 130 -0.44 21.32 10.95
CA ILE A 130 -1.67 21.76 10.26
C ILE A 130 -2.65 22.39 11.27
N SER A 131 -2.84 21.77 12.43
CA SER A 131 -3.80 22.25 13.45
C SER A 131 -3.37 23.54 14.16
N THR A 132 -2.16 24.05 13.90
CA THR A 132 -1.65 25.32 14.44
C THR A 132 -1.60 26.44 13.40
N HIS A 133 -2.01 26.20 12.14
CA HIS A 133 -2.22 27.26 11.16
C HIS A 133 -3.54 28.03 11.44
N GLU A 134 -3.64 29.26 10.93
CA GLU A 134 -4.63 30.26 11.39
C GLU A 134 -6.10 29.96 11.00
N ASP A 135 -6.38 28.97 10.16
CA ASP A 135 -7.76 28.61 9.77
C ASP A 135 -8.39 27.63 10.77
N PRO A 136 -9.50 27.98 11.46
CA PRO A 136 -10.20 27.05 12.33
C PRO A 136 -10.66 25.75 11.65
N ALA A 137 -10.87 25.75 10.33
CA ALA A 137 -11.18 24.55 9.57
C ALA A 137 -10.01 23.53 9.56
N ASP A 138 -8.77 24.00 9.61
CA ASP A 138 -7.59 23.13 9.54
C ASP A 138 -7.39 22.33 10.84
N SER A 139 -7.79 22.90 11.98
CA SER A 139 -7.82 22.20 13.29
C SER A 139 -8.79 21.01 13.37
N LYS A 140 -9.71 20.87 12.40
CA LYS A 140 -10.62 19.71 12.29
C LYS A 140 -10.10 18.61 11.34
N ARG A 141 -9.00 18.83 10.61
CA ARG A 141 -8.48 17.84 9.64
C ARG A 141 -7.67 16.75 10.33
N GLN A 142 -8.09 15.50 10.17
CA GLN A 142 -7.35 14.36 10.71
C GLN A 142 -6.26 13.92 9.73
N VAL A 143 -5.02 13.83 10.22
CA VAL A 143 -3.87 13.32 9.45
C VAL A 143 -3.50 11.94 9.98
N LEU A 144 -3.42 10.96 9.09
CA LEU A 144 -3.38 9.54 9.45
C LEU A 144 -2.44 8.77 8.50
N LEU A 145 -1.91 7.63 8.95
CA LEU A 145 -1.51 6.58 8.00
C LEU A 145 -2.78 6.08 7.31
N PRO A 146 -2.77 5.75 6.01
CA PRO A 146 -3.93 5.18 5.35
C PRO A 146 -4.33 3.87 6.03
N THR A 147 -5.63 3.58 6.12
CA THR A 147 -6.04 2.18 6.30
C THR A 147 -5.67 1.38 5.06
N GLU A 148 -5.51 0.08 5.20
CA GLU A 148 -5.24 -0.85 4.11
C GLU A 148 -6.29 -0.72 2.99
N THR A 149 -7.55 -0.56 3.38
CA THR A 149 -8.68 -0.30 2.47
C THR A 149 -8.51 1.00 1.69
N GLN A 150 -8.11 2.09 2.36
CA GLN A 150 -7.85 3.37 1.71
C GLN A 150 -6.62 3.29 0.80
N TRP A 151 -5.58 2.54 1.20
CA TRP A 151 -4.40 2.31 0.38
C TRP A 151 -4.72 1.53 -0.89
N GLU A 152 -5.44 0.40 -0.79
CA GLU A 152 -5.79 -0.40 -1.98
C GLU A 152 -6.73 0.36 -2.92
N TYR A 153 -7.71 1.10 -2.38
CA TYR A 153 -8.58 1.97 -3.17
C TYR A 153 -7.78 3.04 -3.94
N ALA A 154 -6.86 3.72 -3.24
CA ALA A 154 -5.99 4.74 -3.82
C ALA A 154 -5.02 4.17 -4.87
N CYS A 155 -4.46 2.99 -4.63
CA CYS A 155 -3.62 2.25 -5.58
C CYS A 155 -4.40 1.89 -6.84
N ARG A 156 -5.59 1.29 -6.69
CA ARG A 156 -6.46 0.86 -7.80
C ARG A 156 -6.98 2.00 -8.68
N ALA A 157 -7.19 3.19 -8.11
CA ALA A 157 -7.68 4.38 -8.81
C ALA A 157 -8.93 4.14 -9.70
N GLY A 158 -9.88 3.33 -9.19
CA GLY A 158 -11.12 2.96 -9.89
C GLY A 158 -11.07 1.70 -10.76
N THR A 159 -9.95 0.96 -10.77
CA THR A 159 -9.83 -0.32 -11.50
C THR A 159 -10.01 -1.54 -10.60
N ASP A 160 -10.60 -2.63 -11.12
CA ASP A 160 -10.73 -3.92 -10.43
C ASP A 160 -9.66 -4.95 -10.88
N THR A 161 -8.66 -4.51 -11.65
CA THR A 161 -7.60 -5.32 -12.24
C THR A 161 -6.44 -5.61 -11.29
N THR A 162 -5.62 -6.61 -11.63
CA THR A 162 -4.47 -7.08 -10.84
C THR A 162 -3.42 -5.99 -10.58
N TYR A 163 -3.29 -5.03 -11.49
CA TYR A 163 -2.54 -3.79 -11.29
C TYR A 163 -3.39 -2.60 -11.78
N SER A 164 -3.10 -1.37 -11.34
CA SER A 164 -3.93 -0.18 -11.63
C SER A 164 -3.99 0.26 -13.09
N MET A 165 -3.08 -0.23 -13.93
CA MET A 165 -3.08 -0.08 -15.39
C MET A 165 -3.38 -1.39 -16.14
N GLY A 166 -4.10 -2.33 -15.51
CA GLY A 166 -4.58 -3.58 -16.12
C GLY A 166 -3.77 -4.83 -15.76
N ASP A 167 -4.28 -6.02 -16.10
CA ASP A 167 -3.81 -7.31 -15.57
C ASP A 167 -2.46 -7.84 -16.12
N ARG A 168 -1.75 -7.08 -16.96
CA ARG A 168 -0.54 -7.57 -17.67
C ARG A 168 0.74 -7.06 -17.03
N ILE A 169 1.65 -7.97 -16.66
CA ILE A 169 2.98 -7.65 -16.10
C ILE A 169 3.83 -6.71 -16.99
N MET A 170 3.57 -6.66 -18.30
CA MET A 170 4.25 -5.76 -19.23
C MET A 170 3.87 -4.28 -19.04
N ASN A 171 2.71 -4.02 -18.43
CA ASN A 171 2.21 -2.66 -18.21
C ASN A 171 3.01 -1.97 -17.10
N LEU A 172 3.50 -2.74 -16.11
CA LEU A 172 4.39 -2.29 -15.02
C LEU A 172 5.69 -1.64 -15.50
N GLY A 173 6.11 -1.85 -16.76
CA GLY A 173 7.41 -1.44 -17.30
C GLY A 173 7.71 0.06 -17.29
N GLY A 174 6.71 0.89 -16.98
CA GLY A 174 6.85 2.33 -16.72
C GLY A 174 6.18 2.82 -15.44
N PHE A 175 5.74 1.93 -14.54
CA PHE A 175 4.92 2.25 -13.36
C PHE A 175 5.43 1.62 -12.05
N ALA A 176 6.30 0.60 -12.12
CA ALA A 176 6.76 -0.15 -10.94
C ALA A 176 8.28 -0.39 -10.95
N ASN A 177 8.98 0.13 -9.94
CA ASN A 177 10.38 -0.20 -9.67
C ASN A 177 10.45 -1.47 -8.80
N ILE A 178 10.68 -2.64 -9.41
CA ILE A 178 10.74 -3.94 -8.72
C ILE A 178 11.86 -4.84 -9.28
N ARG A 179 12.42 -5.71 -8.43
CA ARG A 179 13.60 -6.53 -8.73
C ARG A 179 13.40 -7.43 -9.94
N GLU A 180 12.25 -8.10 -10.03
CA GLU A 180 11.99 -9.03 -11.13
C GLU A 180 11.87 -8.31 -12.48
N MET A 181 11.25 -7.13 -12.53
CA MET A 181 11.24 -6.30 -13.74
C MET A 181 12.65 -5.92 -14.17
N ASN A 182 13.49 -5.50 -13.22
CA ASN A 182 14.87 -5.06 -13.46
C ASN A 182 15.81 -6.21 -13.87
N GLN A 183 15.47 -7.47 -13.53
CA GLN A 183 16.27 -8.65 -13.86
C GLN A 183 15.77 -9.43 -15.08
N ASN A 184 14.48 -9.31 -15.47
CA ASN A 184 13.87 -10.11 -16.53
C ASN A 184 14.26 -9.64 -17.95
N LYS A 185 15.48 -10.02 -18.37
CA LYS A 185 16.06 -9.76 -19.69
C LYS A 185 15.26 -10.33 -20.87
N ALA A 186 14.32 -11.25 -20.64
CA ALA A 186 13.42 -11.75 -21.68
C ALA A 186 12.22 -10.81 -21.88
N LEU A 187 11.60 -10.37 -20.77
CA LEU A 187 10.50 -9.42 -20.77
C LEU A 187 10.91 -8.09 -21.43
N MET A 188 12.05 -7.51 -21.02
CA MET A 188 12.61 -6.28 -21.62
C MET A 188 12.85 -6.40 -23.14
N LYS A 189 13.17 -7.60 -23.63
CA LYS A 189 13.42 -7.86 -25.07
C LYS A 189 12.15 -8.12 -25.87
N SER A 190 11.00 -8.32 -25.22
CA SER A 190 9.73 -8.60 -25.92
C SER A 190 9.24 -7.36 -26.69
N ASP A 191 8.66 -7.57 -27.88
CA ASP A 191 8.17 -6.45 -28.69
C ASP A 191 6.91 -5.80 -28.10
N LEU A 192 6.20 -6.50 -27.20
CA LEU A 192 5.12 -5.92 -26.40
C LEU A 192 5.66 -4.94 -25.36
N PHE A 193 6.75 -5.27 -24.65
CA PHE A 193 7.40 -4.35 -23.72
C PHE A 193 7.96 -3.11 -24.42
N LYS A 194 8.61 -3.28 -25.59
CA LYS A 194 9.10 -2.15 -26.42
C LYS A 194 7.99 -1.27 -27.01
N ARG A 195 6.75 -1.79 -27.08
CA ARG A 195 5.57 -1.07 -27.59
C ARG A 195 4.73 -0.41 -26.50
N ASN A 196 4.97 -0.70 -25.24
CA ASN A 196 4.36 0.03 -24.13
C ASN A 196 4.94 1.46 -24.14
N PRO A 197 4.12 2.53 -24.34
CA PRO A 197 4.62 3.90 -24.41
C PRO A 197 5.23 4.41 -23.10
N TRP A 198 4.98 3.72 -21.98
CA TRP A 198 5.54 4.02 -20.66
C TRP A 198 6.85 3.28 -20.38
N SER A 199 7.16 2.19 -21.12
CA SER A 199 8.38 1.41 -20.89
C SER A 199 9.63 2.17 -21.32
N LEU A 200 10.60 2.29 -20.40
CA LEU A 200 11.89 2.89 -20.72
C LEU A 200 12.68 2.00 -21.70
N PRO A 201 13.19 2.52 -22.84
CA PRO A 201 13.80 1.71 -23.92
C PRO A 201 15.02 0.85 -23.53
N TYR A 202 15.62 1.11 -22.37
CA TYR A 202 16.82 0.44 -21.86
C TYR A 202 16.56 -0.36 -20.56
N GLY A 203 15.29 -0.52 -20.17
CA GLY A 203 14.90 -0.94 -18.82
C GLY A 203 14.87 0.23 -17.85
N LEU A 204 14.50 -0.02 -16.59
CA LEU A 204 14.52 1.00 -15.55
C LEU A 204 15.97 1.27 -15.09
N PRO A 205 16.37 2.53 -14.85
CA PRO A 205 17.75 2.88 -14.48
C PRO A 205 18.08 2.63 -13.00
N PHE A 206 17.18 2.01 -12.24
CA PHE A 206 17.26 1.91 -10.78
C PHE A 206 17.73 0.52 -10.34
N LYS A 207 18.87 0.45 -9.64
CA LYS A 207 19.37 -0.79 -8.99
C LYS A 207 18.65 -1.06 -7.66
N TYR A 208 18.20 0.01 -7.00
CA TYR A 208 17.58 0.05 -5.67
C TYR A 208 16.32 0.93 -5.73
N ALA A 209 15.92 1.58 -4.63
CA ALA A 209 14.87 2.60 -4.68
C ALA A 209 15.21 3.72 -5.69
N ALA A 210 14.17 4.37 -6.18
CA ALA A 210 14.20 5.53 -7.06
C ALA A 210 13.84 6.81 -6.28
N PRO A 211 14.17 8.00 -6.81
CA PRO A 211 13.46 9.22 -6.43
C PRO A 211 11.95 9.03 -6.64
N VAL A 212 11.12 9.47 -5.70
CA VAL A 212 9.67 9.30 -5.80
C VAL A 212 9.10 10.03 -7.02
N GLY A 213 8.07 9.47 -7.65
CA GLY A 213 7.48 10.01 -8.87
C GLY A 213 8.37 9.91 -10.11
N SER A 214 9.39 9.05 -10.10
CA SER A 214 10.24 8.78 -11.28
C SER A 214 9.52 8.01 -12.39
N LEU A 215 8.40 7.36 -12.07
CA LEU A 215 7.62 6.51 -12.97
C LEU A 215 6.22 7.11 -13.23
N ALA A 216 5.45 6.51 -14.12
CA ALA A 216 4.10 6.95 -14.43
C ALA A 216 3.16 6.71 -13.23
N PRO A 217 2.28 7.69 -12.88
CA PRO A 217 1.30 7.51 -11.83
C PRO A 217 0.07 6.75 -12.33
N ASN A 218 -0.73 6.24 -11.39
CA ASN A 218 -2.05 5.67 -11.68
C ASN A 218 -3.07 6.74 -12.14
N ALA A 219 -4.31 6.31 -12.42
CA ALA A 219 -5.35 7.17 -12.99
C ALA A 219 -5.75 8.40 -12.13
N TRP A 220 -5.44 8.43 -10.82
CA TRP A 220 -5.67 9.60 -9.94
C TRP A 220 -4.41 10.46 -9.75
N GLY A 221 -3.31 10.09 -10.40
CA GLY A 221 -2.03 10.79 -10.33
C GLY A 221 -1.22 10.45 -9.09
N ILE A 222 -1.43 9.27 -8.52
CA ILE A 222 -0.68 8.74 -7.36
C ILE A 222 0.45 7.85 -7.91
N PHE A 223 1.66 8.03 -7.40
CA PHE A 223 2.89 7.43 -7.88
C PHE A 223 3.32 6.22 -7.05
N ASP A 224 4.07 5.33 -7.69
CA ASP A 224 4.87 4.26 -7.08
C ASP A 224 4.12 3.18 -6.28
N THR A 225 2.77 3.16 -6.27
CA THR A 225 1.92 2.18 -5.57
C THR A 225 1.98 0.73 -6.09
N HIS A 226 3.01 0.37 -6.84
CA HIS A 226 3.27 -0.97 -7.39
C HIS A 226 4.76 -1.36 -7.27
N GLY A 227 5.54 -0.68 -6.42
CA GLY A 227 6.93 -1.01 -6.17
C GLY A 227 7.64 0.10 -5.41
N ASN A 228 8.90 0.34 -5.75
CA ASN A 228 9.79 1.29 -5.11
C ASN A 228 10.11 0.96 -3.63
N VAL A 229 9.17 1.15 -2.71
CA VAL A 229 9.26 0.69 -1.30
C VAL A 229 7.90 0.22 -0.79
N TRP A 230 7.90 -0.76 0.11
CA TRP A 230 6.72 -1.14 0.87
C TRP A 230 6.25 0.03 1.73
N GLU A 231 4.95 0.11 2.00
CA GLU A 231 4.36 1.20 2.75
C GLU A 231 3.57 0.72 3.97
N TRP A 232 3.88 1.25 5.16
CA TRP A 232 3.09 1.02 6.38
C TRP A 232 1.66 1.57 6.27
N CYS A 233 0.67 0.74 6.60
CA CYS A 233 -0.72 1.15 6.83
C CYS A 233 -1.04 1.25 8.34
N ALA A 234 -2.19 1.81 8.71
CA ALA A 234 -2.60 1.98 10.10
C ALA A 234 -2.92 0.63 10.82
N ASP A 235 -3.41 -0.35 10.07
CA ASP A 235 -4.14 -1.52 10.54
C ASP A 235 -3.26 -2.59 11.19
N GLY A 236 -3.83 -3.33 12.15
CA GLY A 236 -3.29 -4.63 12.54
C GLY A 236 -3.55 -5.66 11.44
N TYR A 237 -2.56 -6.48 11.10
CA TYR A 237 -2.73 -7.52 10.08
C TYR A 237 -3.68 -8.62 10.58
N ALA A 238 -4.60 -9.05 9.72
CA ALA A 238 -5.56 -10.14 9.93
C ALA A 238 -6.12 -10.59 8.56
N ASP A 239 -6.75 -11.77 8.50
CA ASP A 239 -7.51 -12.21 7.32
C ASP A 239 -8.76 -11.34 7.12
N TYR A 240 -9.14 -11.08 5.88
CA TYR A 240 -10.30 -10.23 5.58
C TYR A 240 -11.65 -10.77 6.11
N GLU A 241 -11.76 -12.07 6.36
CA GLU A 241 -12.97 -12.67 6.98
C GLU A 241 -13.00 -12.53 8.51
N ASN A 242 -11.83 -12.41 9.14
CA ASN A 242 -11.65 -12.28 10.58
C ASN A 242 -11.45 -10.81 11.03
N SER A 243 -11.09 -9.92 10.10
CA SER A 243 -11.21 -8.48 10.29
C SER A 243 -12.66 -8.05 10.06
N VAL A 244 -13.26 -7.33 11.02
CA VAL A 244 -14.32 -6.38 10.64
C VAL A 244 -13.63 -5.31 9.78
N LEU A 245 -14.15 -5.02 8.59
CA LEU A 245 -13.57 -3.96 7.75
C LEU A 245 -13.58 -2.62 8.51
N PRO A 246 -12.54 -1.78 8.36
CA PRO A 246 -12.43 -0.52 9.08
C PRO A 246 -13.54 0.45 8.63
N THR A 247 -14.63 0.48 9.39
CA THR A 247 -15.67 1.51 9.30
C THR A 247 -15.02 2.87 9.52
N GLN A 248 -15.07 3.74 8.50
CA GLN A 248 -14.37 5.03 8.47
C GLN A 248 -14.98 6.11 9.40
N ASP A 249 -15.76 5.69 10.39
CA ASP A 249 -16.15 6.50 11.54
C ASP A 249 -14.88 6.90 12.30
N ALA A 250 -14.56 8.19 12.29
CA ALA A 250 -13.36 8.72 12.91
C ALA A 250 -13.32 8.47 14.43
N GLY A 251 -14.47 8.44 15.11
CA GLY A 251 -14.64 8.07 16.52
C GLY A 251 -14.51 6.56 16.80
N GLN A 252 -14.35 5.74 15.76
CA GLN A 252 -13.96 4.34 15.84
C GLN A 252 -12.54 4.08 15.34
N LEU A 253 -11.90 5.01 14.62
CA LEU A 253 -10.54 4.82 14.13
C LEU A 253 -9.51 4.67 15.26
N GLU A 254 -9.67 5.35 16.40
CA GLU A 254 -8.84 5.09 17.59
C GLU A 254 -9.03 3.68 18.17
N LYS A 255 -10.21 3.06 17.99
CA LYS A 255 -10.46 1.65 18.37
C LYS A 255 -9.82 0.69 17.36
N TRP A 256 -9.63 1.13 16.12
CA TRP A 256 -8.92 0.40 15.06
C TRP A 256 -7.39 0.46 15.19
N ILE A 257 -6.85 1.54 15.77
CA ILE A 257 -5.43 1.65 16.16
C ILE A 257 -5.19 0.84 17.46
N GLY A 258 -5.57 -0.45 17.46
CA GLY A 258 -5.45 -1.33 18.63
C GLY A 258 -6.25 -2.64 18.61
N ARG A 259 -7.07 -2.90 17.59
CA ARG A 259 -7.77 -4.19 17.38
C ARG A 259 -7.24 -4.80 16.08
N ILE A 260 -6.57 -5.96 16.03
CA ILE A 260 -6.58 -7.17 16.89
C ILE A 260 -7.94 -7.88 16.83
N GLY A 261 -8.10 -8.72 15.79
CA GLY A 261 -8.82 -9.98 15.92
C GLY A 261 -8.07 -10.93 16.86
N PRO A 262 -8.73 -11.93 17.46
CA PRO A 262 -8.34 -12.48 18.77
C PRO A 262 -6.99 -13.24 18.87
N ASP A 263 -6.28 -13.47 17.76
CA ASP A 263 -5.22 -14.49 17.70
C ASP A 263 -3.93 -14.05 16.94
N VAL A 264 -3.72 -12.74 16.71
CA VAL A 264 -2.65 -12.26 15.80
C VAL A 264 -1.46 -11.60 16.52
N LYS A 265 -0.26 -11.90 16.01
CA LYS A 265 1.09 -11.66 16.58
C LYS A 265 1.54 -10.19 16.68
N ASN A 266 0.64 -9.24 16.97
CA ASN A 266 0.89 -7.79 16.99
C ASN A 266 1.59 -7.26 15.71
N LEU A 267 1.17 -7.78 14.56
CA LEU A 267 1.71 -7.41 13.24
C LEU A 267 0.95 -6.22 12.65
N LYS A 268 1.66 -5.38 11.88
CA LYS A 268 1.11 -4.26 11.12
C LYS A 268 1.15 -4.53 9.62
N VAL A 269 0.13 -4.04 8.92
CA VAL A 269 -0.01 -4.18 7.46
C VAL A 269 1.04 -3.33 6.74
N MET A 270 1.61 -3.88 5.68
CA MET A 270 2.39 -3.14 4.68
C MET A 270 1.93 -3.49 3.25
N ARG A 271 1.97 -2.54 2.32
CA ARG A 271 1.44 -2.69 0.94
C ARG A 271 2.42 -2.20 -0.13
N GLY A 272 2.20 -2.60 -1.39
CA GLY A 272 2.83 -2.02 -2.59
C GLY A 272 3.95 -2.82 -3.26
N GLY A 273 4.63 -3.71 -2.54
CA GLY A 273 5.90 -4.27 -3.01
C GLY A 273 7.03 -3.24 -2.90
N GLY A 274 8.16 -3.47 -3.57
CA GLY A 274 9.32 -2.57 -3.46
C GLY A 274 10.44 -2.92 -4.44
N TRP A 275 11.53 -2.15 -4.45
CA TRP A 275 12.64 -2.32 -5.40
C TRP A 275 13.28 -3.72 -5.35
N ASN A 276 13.11 -4.45 -4.23
CA ASN A 276 13.62 -5.80 -4.01
C ASN A 276 12.57 -6.92 -4.27
N THR A 277 11.35 -6.62 -4.74
CA THR A 277 10.23 -7.58 -4.78
C THR A 277 9.96 -8.21 -6.15
N ASN A 278 9.03 -9.17 -6.20
CA ASN A 278 8.61 -9.89 -7.41
C ASN A 278 7.28 -9.36 -8.00
N PHE A 279 6.83 -9.87 -9.15
CA PHE A 279 5.58 -9.40 -9.78
C PHE A 279 4.31 -9.61 -8.92
N ALA A 280 4.23 -10.69 -8.13
CA ALA A 280 3.10 -10.97 -7.26
C ALA A 280 3.01 -9.98 -6.08
N ASP A 281 4.15 -9.52 -5.56
CA ASP A 281 4.21 -8.54 -4.46
C ASP A 281 3.75 -7.14 -4.90
N ALA A 282 3.81 -6.85 -6.21
CA ALA A 282 3.48 -5.57 -6.82
C ALA A 282 2.00 -5.40 -7.19
N ARG A 283 1.15 -6.43 -6.99
CA ARG A 283 -0.27 -6.40 -7.37
C ARG A 283 -1.04 -5.42 -6.50
N SER A 284 -2.12 -4.83 -7.03
CA SER A 284 -3.02 -3.93 -6.29
C SER A 284 -3.46 -4.53 -4.96
N ALA A 285 -3.79 -5.83 -4.96
CA ALA A 285 -4.27 -6.61 -3.82
C ALA A 285 -3.18 -7.23 -2.94
N ALA A 286 -1.89 -7.10 -3.30
CA ALA A 286 -0.81 -7.77 -2.57
C ALA A 286 -0.60 -7.15 -1.18
N ARG A 287 -0.49 -8.03 -0.17
CA ARG A 287 -0.35 -7.69 1.25
C ARG A 287 0.97 -8.22 1.78
N GLY A 288 1.56 -7.48 2.71
CA GLY A 288 2.59 -7.99 3.60
C GLY A 288 2.27 -7.59 5.04
N SER A 289 3.01 -8.14 5.99
CA SER A 289 3.00 -7.63 7.37
C SER A 289 4.33 -7.81 8.08
N ASN A 290 4.54 -7.02 9.11
CA ASN A 290 5.71 -7.14 9.97
C ASN A 290 5.44 -6.62 11.39
N MET A 291 6.37 -6.90 12.32
CA MET A 291 6.28 -6.32 13.67
C MET A 291 6.46 -4.80 13.60
N PRO A 292 5.68 -3.99 14.34
CA PRO A 292 5.72 -2.53 14.23
C PRO A 292 7.07 -1.89 14.58
N SER A 293 7.96 -2.60 15.29
CA SER A 293 9.33 -2.18 15.64
C SER A 293 10.40 -2.56 14.59
N ARG A 294 10.03 -3.34 13.57
CA ARG A 294 10.93 -3.67 12.45
C ARG A 294 11.02 -2.49 11.48
N ARG A 295 12.13 -2.44 10.75
CA ARG A 295 12.41 -1.46 9.70
C ARG A 295 13.31 -2.10 8.65
N PHE A 296 13.18 -1.71 7.38
CA PHE A 296 13.96 -2.26 6.27
C PHE A 296 14.33 -1.17 5.25
N VAL A 297 15.30 -1.49 4.38
CA VAL A 297 15.84 -0.61 3.32
C VAL A 297 14.94 -0.54 2.06
N ASP A 298 13.84 -1.27 2.07
CA ASP A 298 12.76 -1.28 1.09
C ASP A 298 11.38 -1.08 1.75
N LEU A 299 11.32 -0.48 2.94
CA LEU A 299 10.09 -0.20 3.69
C LEU A 299 10.06 1.25 4.21
N GLY A 300 9.06 2.00 3.75
CA GLY A 300 8.71 3.37 4.11
C GLY A 300 7.21 3.53 4.39
N PHE A 301 6.63 4.68 4.04
CA PHE A 301 5.19 4.95 4.22
C PHE A 301 4.72 6.16 3.40
N ARG A 302 3.40 6.30 3.22
CA ARG A 302 2.72 7.55 2.87
C ARG A 302 1.61 7.87 3.88
N PHE A 303 1.00 9.05 3.79
CA PHE A 303 -0.06 9.48 4.71
C PHE A 303 -1.26 10.09 3.98
N ILE A 304 -2.38 10.18 4.70
CA ILE A 304 -3.64 10.76 4.25
C ILE A 304 -4.07 11.95 5.12
N ILE A 305 -4.94 12.79 4.56
CA ILE A 305 -5.68 13.82 5.29
C ILE A 305 -7.16 13.61 5.00
N LEU A 306 -7.96 13.37 6.03
CA LEU A 306 -9.42 13.34 5.90
C LEU A 306 -9.94 14.79 5.78
N PRO A 307 -10.91 15.07 4.88
CA PRO A 307 -11.63 16.34 4.89
C PRO A 307 -12.42 16.49 6.19
N MET A 308 -12.91 17.70 6.48
CA MET A 308 -13.90 17.86 7.54
C MET A 308 -15.17 17.08 7.20
N GLU A 309 -15.72 16.38 8.19
CA GLU A 309 -17.13 15.97 8.17
C GLU A 309 -17.98 17.25 8.19
N ASN A 310 -18.74 17.47 7.12
CA ASN A 310 -19.75 18.52 7.09
C ASN A 310 -20.98 18.03 7.86
N GLU A 311 -21.28 18.66 9.00
CA GLU A 311 -22.53 18.51 9.76
C GLU A 311 -23.73 19.16 9.02
N SER A 312 -23.79 19.00 7.69
CA SER A 312 -24.72 19.69 6.78
C SER A 312 -25.16 18.78 5.62
N ALA A 313 -25.40 17.51 5.94
CA ALA A 313 -26.20 16.57 5.13
C ALA A 313 -27.41 16.06 5.94
N SER A 314 -27.80 16.80 6.98
CA SER A 314 -29.07 16.64 7.71
C SER A 314 -30.14 17.47 7.02
N GLU A 315 -31.26 16.84 6.69
CA GLU A 315 -32.54 17.51 6.42
C GLU A 315 -32.49 18.51 5.23
N ASP A 316 -32.28 17.98 4.01
CA ASP A 316 -32.99 18.55 2.86
C ASP A 316 -34.50 18.41 3.14
N GLU A 317 -35.22 19.52 3.11
CA GLU A 317 -36.59 19.62 3.60
C GLU A 317 -37.54 18.77 2.73
N VAL A 318 -38.19 17.78 3.35
CA VAL A 318 -39.42 17.20 2.78
C VAL A 318 -40.51 18.25 3.00
N GLU A 319 -40.77 19.08 1.99
CA GLU A 319 -41.99 19.88 1.95
C GLU A 319 -43.18 18.91 1.94
N GLU A 320 -43.91 18.86 3.06
CA GLU A 320 -45.21 18.20 3.14
C GLU A 320 -46.19 19.00 2.26
N ASP A 321 -46.36 18.59 1.00
CA ASP A 321 -47.44 19.03 0.11
C ASP A 321 -48.78 18.55 0.69
N ASP A 322 -49.28 19.32 1.65
CA ASP A 322 -50.49 19.06 2.45
C ASP A 322 -51.74 19.33 1.59
N GLY A 323 -51.88 18.52 0.54
CA GLY A 323 -52.92 18.61 -0.48
C GLY A 323 -54.32 18.62 0.16
N PRO A 324 -55.21 19.57 -0.23
CA PRO A 324 -56.36 19.92 0.59
C PRO A 324 -57.34 18.75 0.79
N SER A 325 -57.52 18.38 2.06
CA SER A 325 -58.47 17.36 2.50
C SER A 325 -59.90 17.65 2.00
N ALA A 326 -60.63 16.60 1.64
CA ALA A 326 -61.96 16.66 1.02
C ALA A 326 -63.08 17.09 1.99
N ALA A 327 -63.02 18.33 2.46
CA ALA A 327 -63.92 18.87 3.49
C ALA A 327 -64.31 20.35 3.31
N ASP A 328 -64.23 20.91 2.10
CA ASP A 328 -64.92 22.17 1.77
C ASP A 328 -65.71 22.05 0.45
N MET A 329 -66.84 22.76 0.38
CA MET A 329 -67.94 22.45 -0.56
C MET A 329 -68.60 23.71 -1.13
N LEU A 330 -68.92 23.65 -2.43
CA LEU A 330 -69.92 24.46 -3.16
C LEU A 330 -69.63 25.98 -3.29
N PHE A 331 -69.61 26.50 -4.53
CA PHE A 331 -70.62 27.48 -5.03
C PHE A 331 -70.23 28.09 -6.40
N GLY A 332 -70.97 27.72 -7.45
CA GLY A 332 -70.95 28.37 -8.78
C GLY A 332 -69.68 28.15 -9.62
N GLY A 333 -69.71 28.37 -10.94
CA GLY A 333 -70.85 28.69 -11.80
C GLY A 333 -70.39 29.12 -13.21
N ASP A 334 -71.11 28.62 -14.22
CA ASP A 334 -71.19 28.98 -15.65
C ASP A 334 -70.26 30.08 -16.20
N GLU A 335 -69.47 29.78 -17.24
CA GLU A 335 -69.63 30.32 -18.62
C GLU A 335 -68.64 29.66 -19.61
N ASP A 336 -68.93 29.76 -20.92
CA ASP A 336 -68.29 29.02 -22.02
C ASP A 336 -67.09 29.77 -22.67
N GLU A 337 -66.25 29.07 -23.45
CA GLU A 337 -66.01 29.35 -24.89
C GLU A 337 -65.04 28.34 -25.55
N ASP A 338 -65.20 28.16 -26.87
CA ASP A 338 -64.55 27.12 -27.68
C ASP A 338 -63.11 27.45 -28.12
N SER A 339 -62.29 26.42 -28.42
CA SER A 339 -61.59 26.35 -29.72
C SER A 339 -61.13 24.92 -30.04
N GLU A 340 -61.57 24.40 -31.19
CA GLU A 340 -61.01 23.21 -31.85
C GLU A 340 -59.86 23.64 -32.78
N GLU A 341 -58.88 22.76 -33.04
CA GLU A 341 -58.30 22.60 -34.38
C GLU A 341 -57.57 21.25 -34.48
N GLU A 342 -58.15 20.30 -35.21
CA GLU A 342 -57.48 19.07 -35.70
C GLU A 342 -57.06 19.26 -37.16
N SER A 343 -55.93 18.65 -37.55
CA SER A 343 -55.69 18.05 -38.89
C SER A 343 -54.40 17.20 -38.79
N ASP A 344 -54.38 15.90 -39.12
CA ASP A 344 -54.49 15.26 -40.46
C ASP A 344 -53.17 15.37 -41.26
N GLU A 345 -52.64 14.33 -41.92
CA GLU A 345 -53.01 12.91 -42.02
C GLU A 345 -51.79 12.05 -42.49
N GLU A 346 -52.04 10.77 -42.73
CA GLU A 346 -51.33 9.67 -43.44
C GLU A 346 -50.46 10.03 -44.70
N SER A 347 -49.73 9.16 -45.44
CA SER A 347 -49.31 7.71 -45.45
C SER A 347 -47.94 7.66 -46.22
N GLU A 348 -47.27 6.61 -46.76
CA GLU A 348 -47.44 5.16 -47.11
C GLU A 348 -46.06 4.48 -46.76
N GLU A 349 -45.91 3.26 -46.22
CA GLU A 349 -45.99 1.89 -46.78
C GLU A 349 -45.23 1.55 -48.09
N GLU A 350 -44.36 0.51 -48.02
CA GLU A 350 -43.89 -0.50 -49.03
C GLU A 350 -42.50 -1.06 -48.58
N GLU A 351 -42.34 -2.36 -48.28
CA GLU A 351 -41.92 -3.49 -49.17
C GLU A 351 -40.42 -3.45 -49.57
N ALA A 352 -39.62 -4.53 -49.62
CA ALA A 352 -39.80 -5.95 -49.28
C ALA A 352 -38.43 -6.69 -49.13
N GLU A 353 -38.43 -8.03 -49.06
CA GLU A 353 -37.34 -8.97 -48.70
C GLU A 353 -36.22 -9.19 -49.75
N GLU A 354 -35.03 -9.63 -49.29
CA GLU A 354 -34.11 -10.59 -49.97
C GLU A 354 -33.16 -11.15 -48.89
N ASP A 355 -33.46 -12.28 -48.26
CA ASP A 355 -32.94 -13.64 -48.55
C ASP A 355 -31.44 -13.75 -48.88
N PHE A 356 -30.69 -14.46 -48.04
CA PHE A 356 -29.60 -15.35 -48.49
C PHE A 356 -29.21 -16.39 -47.43
N GLY A 357 -29.66 -17.64 -47.60
CA GLY A 357 -29.30 -18.77 -46.72
C GLY A 357 -28.17 -19.68 -47.26
N PHE A 358 -27.29 -20.11 -46.36
CA PHE A 358 -26.43 -21.31 -46.47
C PHE A 358 -26.16 -21.77 -45.02
N GLY A 359 -26.35 -23.02 -44.61
CA GLY A 359 -25.65 -24.20 -45.14
C GLY A 359 -24.28 -24.30 -44.45
N GLY A 360 -24.05 -25.11 -43.42
CA GLY A 360 -24.88 -26.17 -42.84
C GLY A 360 -24.33 -27.55 -43.21
N ASP A 361 -23.52 -28.12 -42.31
CA ASP A 361 -23.04 -29.51 -42.29
C ASP A 361 -22.92 -29.95 -40.82
N SER A 362 -22.93 -31.27 -40.59
CA SER A 362 -23.10 -31.93 -39.29
C SER A 362 -21.90 -32.80 -38.90
N ASP A 363 -22.04 -33.52 -37.78
CA ASP A 363 -21.24 -34.68 -37.35
C ASP A 363 -19.80 -34.34 -36.86
N ASP A 364 -19.22 -35.02 -35.86
CA ASP A 364 -19.53 -36.32 -35.25
C ASP A 364 -19.79 -36.26 -33.72
N GLU A 365 -20.55 -37.23 -33.21
CA GLU A 365 -20.57 -37.66 -31.80
C GLU A 365 -19.64 -38.87 -31.61
N GLU A 366 -18.86 -38.93 -30.53
CA GLU A 366 -18.38 -40.21 -29.96
C GLU A 366 -18.45 -40.15 -28.43
N ASP A 367 -19.25 -41.05 -27.84
CA ASP A 367 -19.35 -41.27 -26.39
C ASP A 367 -18.10 -41.99 -25.85
N LEU A 368 -17.78 -41.75 -24.58
CA LEU A 368 -17.27 -42.81 -23.68
C LEU A 368 -17.86 -42.62 -22.29
N GLU A 369 -18.61 -43.62 -21.83
CA GLU A 369 -19.23 -43.69 -20.50
C GLU A 369 -18.27 -44.24 -19.42
N GLU A 370 -18.63 -43.97 -18.17
CA GLU A 370 -18.44 -44.76 -16.94
C GLU A 370 -17.15 -45.58 -16.69
N GLU A 371 -16.53 -45.36 -15.53
CA GLU A 371 -16.24 -46.47 -14.60
C GLU A 371 -16.30 -45.96 -13.14
N ASP A 372 -17.20 -46.53 -12.33
CA ASP A 372 -17.38 -46.23 -10.90
C ASP A 372 -16.42 -47.01 -10.01
N SER A 373 -16.04 -46.43 -8.86
CA SER A 373 -15.76 -47.22 -7.66
C SER A 373 -15.92 -46.40 -6.37
N GLU A 374 -17.00 -46.64 -5.63
CA GLU A 374 -17.09 -46.31 -4.20
C GLU A 374 -16.30 -47.34 -3.39
N GLU A 375 -15.63 -46.93 -2.31
CA GLU A 375 -15.40 -47.81 -1.15
C GLU A 375 -15.20 -46.95 0.11
N GLU A 376 -16.08 -47.13 1.12
CA GLU A 376 -15.90 -46.59 2.48
C GLU A 376 -15.05 -47.57 3.30
N SER A 377 -14.34 -47.09 4.34
CA SER A 377 -14.69 -47.40 5.75
C SER A 377 -13.52 -47.29 6.73
N GLU A 378 -13.89 -46.93 7.96
CA GLU A 378 -13.30 -47.29 9.27
C GLU A 378 -11.95 -46.70 9.73
N GLU A 379 -11.99 -46.29 11.00
CA GLU A 379 -10.91 -45.74 11.83
C GLU A 379 -10.32 -46.87 12.68
N GLU A 380 -9.04 -46.83 13.04
CA GLU A 380 -8.61 -47.18 14.41
C GLU A 380 -7.22 -46.59 14.73
N GLU A 381 -6.87 -46.60 16.02
CA GLU A 381 -5.84 -45.74 16.62
C GLU A 381 -4.44 -46.40 16.66
N SER A 382 -3.39 -45.57 16.62
CA SER A 382 -2.14 -45.86 17.33
C SER A 382 -1.37 -44.58 17.67
N GLU A 383 -1.11 -44.37 18.97
CA GLU A 383 -0.20 -43.35 19.50
C GLU A 383 1.27 -43.77 19.26
N GLU A 384 2.18 -42.82 19.00
CA GLU A 384 3.56 -42.87 19.51
C GLU A 384 4.25 -41.49 19.37
N ASP A 385 5.01 -41.08 20.39
CA ASP A 385 5.68 -39.77 20.48
C ASP A 385 6.96 -39.69 19.63
N SER A 386 7.28 -38.51 19.08
CA SER A 386 8.67 -38.06 18.90
C SER A 386 8.77 -36.53 18.78
N GLU A 387 9.44 -35.89 19.73
CA GLU A 387 9.97 -34.53 19.54
C GLU A 387 11.38 -34.62 18.93
N GLU A 388 11.64 -33.99 17.78
CA GLU A 388 13.00 -33.71 17.32
C GLU A 388 13.14 -32.23 16.91
N ASP A 389 13.65 -31.42 17.85
CA ASP A 389 14.06 -30.03 17.61
C ASP A 389 15.45 -29.99 16.96
N SER A 390 15.55 -29.42 15.76
CA SER A 390 16.79 -29.38 14.98
C SER A 390 17.68 -28.22 15.41
N GLY A 391 18.34 -28.37 16.56
CA GLY A 391 19.20 -27.35 17.15
C GLY A 391 20.53 -27.10 16.41
N PHE A 392 21.21 -26.04 16.84
CA PHE A 392 22.66 -25.87 16.70
C PHE A 392 23.16 -25.10 17.94
N GLY A 393 23.97 -25.74 18.78
CA GLY A 393 24.52 -25.18 20.01
C GLY A 393 26.03 -24.94 19.92
N ASP A 394 26.57 -24.13 20.85
CA ASP A 394 28.00 -23.86 20.96
C ASP A 394 28.83 -25.11 21.32
N ASP A 395 30.01 -25.21 20.73
CA ASP A 395 31.13 -25.99 21.27
C ASP A 395 32.01 -25.05 22.11
N SER A 396 32.12 -25.32 23.41
CA SER A 396 33.08 -24.66 24.31
C SER A 396 33.71 -25.67 25.26
N ASP A 397 34.82 -26.28 24.83
CA ASP A 397 35.62 -27.18 25.66
C ASP A 397 36.33 -26.42 26.79
N GLU A 398 36.06 -26.80 28.04
CA GLU A 398 36.95 -26.55 29.17
C GLU A 398 37.84 -27.80 29.37
N GLU A 399 39.17 -27.65 29.28
CA GLU A 399 40.12 -28.60 29.87
C GLU A 399 40.87 -27.92 31.04
N ASP A 400 41.36 -28.75 31.95
CA ASP A 400 41.49 -28.46 33.39
C ASP A 400 42.97 -28.40 33.87
N GLU A 401 43.14 -28.27 35.18
CA GLU A 401 44.34 -28.54 35.99
C GLU A 401 45.51 -27.54 35.94
N SER A 402 45.62 -26.79 37.06
CA SER A 402 46.70 -26.95 38.08
C SER A 402 47.47 -25.68 38.47
N GLU A 403 47.86 -25.67 39.75
CA GLU A 403 48.58 -24.61 40.46
C GLU A 403 50.10 -24.87 40.43
N GLU A 404 50.94 -23.83 40.40
CA GLU A 404 52.11 -23.75 41.29
C GLU A 404 52.58 -22.28 41.46
N GLU A 405 53.29 -22.00 42.56
CA GLU A 405 53.73 -20.65 42.97
C GLU A 405 55.08 -20.25 42.33
N LEU A 406 55.38 -18.94 42.25
CA LEU A 406 56.48 -18.27 43.00
C LEU A 406 56.83 -16.86 42.49
N GLU A 407 57.28 -16.03 43.43
CA GLU A 407 58.27 -14.93 43.40
C GLU A 407 58.52 -14.20 42.05
N ASP A 408 58.15 -12.92 41.90
CA ASP A 408 58.82 -11.73 42.49
C ASP A 408 60.21 -11.46 41.90
N ASP A 409 60.28 -10.52 40.95
CA ASP A 409 61.44 -9.64 40.80
C ASP A 409 61.06 -8.30 40.15
N SER A 410 61.97 -7.34 40.17
CA SER A 410 61.71 -5.90 39.94
C SER A 410 62.54 -5.30 38.79
N GLU A 411 62.54 -3.95 38.66
CA GLU A 411 63.36 -3.15 37.74
C GLU A 411 63.01 -3.26 36.23
N ASP A 412 63.28 -2.29 35.35
CA ASP A 412 63.29 -0.81 35.43
C ASP A 412 63.22 -0.28 33.96
N ASP A 413 63.47 1.00 33.73
CA ASP A 413 63.62 1.71 32.44
C ASP A 413 62.33 1.88 31.60
N SER A 414 61.81 3.08 31.29
CA SER A 414 62.32 4.46 31.10
C SER A 414 62.51 4.86 29.62
N GLU A 415 61.85 5.98 29.27
CA GLU A 415 62.11 6.85 28.10
C GLU A 415 61.97 6.18 26.70
N GLU A 416 61.88 6.89 25.57
CA GLU A 416 61.93 8.34 25.31
C GLU A 416 60.83 8.76 24.30
N SER A 417 60.46 10.04 24.31
CA SER A 417 59.58 10.66 23.32
C SER A 417 60.28 10.96 22.00
N THR A 418 59.51 11.07 20.90
CA THR A 418 59.76 12.16 19.94
C THR A 418 58.52 12.52 19.13
N GLU A 419 58.21 13.82 19.09
CA GLU A 419 57.33 14.44 18.10
C GLU A 419 58.21 14.92 16.94
N GLU A 420 57.79 14.75 15.69
CA GLU A 420 58.22 15.61 14.59
C GLU A 420 57.00 16.07 13.79
N GLU A 421 56.69 17.36 13.87
CA GLU A 421 55.93 18.05 12.83
C GLU A 421 56.80 18.17 11.58
N ASP A 422 56.22 18.10 10.38
CA ASP A 422 56.69 18.97 9.30
C ASP A 422 55.54 19.37 8.35
N SER A 423 55.79 20.40 7.55
CA SER A 423 54.75 21.23 6.91
C SER A 423 55.15 21.72 5.51
N PHE A 424 54.26 22.49 4.88
CA PHE A 424 54.33 22.99 3.48
C PHE A 424 54.13 21.90 2.40
N PHE A 425 53.57 22.21 1.22
CA PHE A 425 53.21 23.51 0.62
C PHE A 425 51.74 23.60 0.19
#